data_AF-A0A935U2R2-F1
#
_entry.id   AF-A0A935U2R2-F1
#
_cell.length_a   1.000
_cell.length_b   1.000
_cell.length_c   1.000
_cell.angle_alpha   90.00
_cell.angle_beta   90.00
_cell.angle_gamma   90.00
#
_symmetry.space_group_name_H-M   'P 1'
#
loop_
_entity.id
_entity.type
_entity.pdbx_description
1 polymer ?
#
loop_
_entity_poly.entity_id
_entity_poly.type
_entity_poly.pdbx_seq_one_letter_code
_entity_poly.pdbx_strand_id
1 'polypeptide(L)'
;MDESQSPPAGALPEGSSSEEETDEISDEINDEIIVALSDYHDGLLPPARRTEIEGKLSSDPAWRAVDEELRAARPVLTGLGKVSAPEQFATHVTETIHRRSAGRFFARRTLGDRLPVGWLVVIAFVLLGGLTTIWCRSTTGSLRAPMGDGPPRPTTGESLAPKP
;
A
#
# COMPACT_ATOMS: atom_id res chain seq x y z
N MET A 1 76.94 4.62 -7.35
CA MET A 1 76.20 5.87 -7.59
C MET A 1 75.49 5.64 -8.89
N ASP A 2 74.27 5.13 -8.82
CA ASP A 2 73.49 4.78 -10.00
C ASP A 2 72.08 5.33 -9.83
N GLU A 3 71.57 5.81 -10.95
CA GLU A 3 70.67 6.92 -11.11
C GLU A 3 69.22 6.40 -11.18
N SER A 4 68.44 6.62 -10.13
CA SER A 4 67.02 6.24 -10.09
C SER A 4 66.21 7.14 -11.04
N GLN A 5 65.97 6.64 -12.24
CA GLN A 5 65.13 7.28 -13.26
C GLN A 5 63.65 6.94 -12.99
N SER A 6 62.92 7.89 -12.43
CA SER A 6 61.45 7.84 -12.28
C SER A 6 60.76 7.93 -13.64
N PRO A 7 59.79 7.06 -13.96
CA PRO A 7 58.98 7.22 -15.17
C PRO A 7 57.99 8.41 -15.03
N PRO A 8 57.74 9.17 -16.11
CA PRO A 8 56.82 10.30 -16.10
C PRO A 8 55.37 9.85 -16.00
N ALA A 9 54.60 10.61 -15.22
CA ALA A 9 53.17 10.45 -15.01
C ALA A 9 52.43 10.33 -16.35
N GLY A 10 51.77 9.19 -16.55
CA GLY A 10 50.98 8.90 -17.73
C GLY A 10 49.84 9.90 -17.89
N ALA A 11 49.82 10.53 -19.06
CA ALA A 11 48.68 11.26 -19.57
C ALA A 11 47.47 10.33 -19.61
N LEU A 12 46.41 10.71 -18.91
CA LEU A 12 45.12 10.05 -19.01
C LEU A 12 44.52 10.39 -20.38
N PRO A 13 44.02 9.40 -21.15
CA PRO A 13 43.34 9.67 -22.40
C PRO A 13 42.03 10.41 -22.10
N GLU A 14 41.92 11.63 -22.62
CA GLU A 14 40.64 12.34 -22.71
C GLU A 14 39.77 11.58 -23.73
N GLY A 15 38.91 10.72 -23.20
CA GLY A 15 37.92 9.96 -23.95
C GLY A 15 36.88 10.91 -24.54
N SER A 16 36.88 10.95 -25.88
CA SER A 16 35.91 11.53 -26.78
C SER A 16 34.46 11.30 -26.33
N SER A 17 33.80 12.37 -25.86
CA SER A 17 32.41 12.41 -25.41
C SER A 17 31.52 13.01 -26.51
N SER A 18 31.12 12.23 -27.53
CA SER A 18 30.32 12.80 -28.64
C SER A 18 29.29 11.87 -29.32
N GLU A 19 28.88 10.73 -28.75
CA GLU A 19 27.90 9.84 -29.40
C GLU A 19 26.77 9.29 -28.50
N GLU A 20 26.52 9.85 -27.30
CA GLU A 20 25.57 9.29 -26.31
C GLU A 20 24.13 9.87 -26.33
N GLU A 21 23.69 10.62 -27.34
CA GLU A 21 22.37 11.30 -27.26
C GLU A 21 21.19 10.49 -27.85
N THR A 22 21.44 9.33 -28.47
CA THR A 22 20.36 8.51 -29.09
C THR A 22 19.98 7.24 -28.33
N ASP A 23 20.73 6.81 -27.31
CA ASP A 23 20.40 5.60 -26.53
C ASP A 23 19.43 5.89 -25.37
N GLU A 24 19.51 7.07 -24.74
CA GLU A 24 18.71 7.37 -23.53
C GLU A 24 17.19 7.35 -23.77
N ILE A 25 16.72 7.76 -24.95
CA ILE A 25 15.28 7.76 -25.29
C ILE A 25 14.76 6.33 -25.51
N SER A 26 15.60 5.44 -26.04
CA SER A 26 15.24 4.03 -26.21
C SER A 26 15.12 3.34 -24.85
N ASP A 27 15.98 3.69 -23.90
CA ASP A 27 15.99 3.12 -22.55
C ASP A 27 14.77 3.56 -21.72
N GLU A 28 14.38 4.83 -21.79
CA GLU A 28 13.19 5.33 -21.06
C GLU A 28 11.89 4.69 -21.56
N ILE A 29 11.76 4.48 -22.89
CA ILE A 29 10.62 3.77 -23.48
C ILE A 29 10.61 2.30 -23.05
N ASN A 30 11.78 1.67 -22.94
CA ASN A 30 11.89 0.30 -22.47
C ASN A 30 11.48 0.17 -21.00
N ASP A 31 11.87 1.11 -20.14
CA ASP A 31 11.51 1.11 -18.72
C ASP A 31 9.99 1.16 -18.50
N GLU A 32 9.28 2.03 -19.23
CA GLU A 32 7.82 2.09 -19.15
C GLU A 32 7.15 0.77 -19.57
N ILE A 33 7.66 0.14 -20.65
CA ILE A 33 7.17 -1.15 -21.15
C ILE A 33 7.43 -2.25 -20.11
N ILE A 34 8.61 -2.28 -19.51
CA ILE A 34 8.99 -3.26 -18.47
C ILE A 34 8.07 -3.13 -17.25
N VAL A 35 7.83 -1.91 -16.77
CA VAL A 35 6.93 -1.66 -15.63
C VAL A 35 5.51 -2.16 -15.95
N ALA A 36 4.96 -1.80 -17.11
CA ALA A 36 3.63 -2.21 -17.51
C ALA A 36 3.50 -3.74 -17.68
N LEU A 37 4.51 -4.40 -18.24
CA LEU A 37 4.54 -5.86 -18.38
C LEU A 37 4.70 -6.55 -17.02
N SER A 38 5.49 -6.01 -16.10
CA SER A 38 5.61 -6.56 -14.73
C SER A 38 4.24 -6.55 -14.02
N ASP A 39 3.54 -5.41 -14.03
CA ASP A 39 2.20 -5.31 -13.44
C ASP A 39 1.18 -6.26 -14.10
N TYR A 40 1.32 -6.49 -15.42
CA TYR A 40 0.52 -7.46 -16.17
C TYR A 40 0.78 -8.90 -15.72
N HIS A 41 2.05 -9.30 -15.56
CA HIS A 41 2.46 -10.64 -15.13
C HIS A 41 2.15 -10.93 -13.66
N ASP A 42 2.15 -9.90 -12.82
CA ASP A 42 1.76 -9.99 -11.40
C ASP A 42 0.24 -9.95 -11.20
N GLY A 43 -0.52 -9.61 -12.25
CA GLY A 43 -1.98 -9.54 -12.22
C GLY A 43 -2.52 -8.34 -11.44
N LEU A 44 -1.72 -7.29 -11.27
CA LEU A 44 -2.08 -6.07 -10.55
C LEU A 44 -2.95 -5.13 -11.42
N LEU A 45 -2.97 -5.33 -12.73
CA LEU A 45 -3.70 -4.47 -13.66
C LEU A 45 -5.22 -4.72 -13.68
N PRO A 46 -6.05 -3.65 -13.73
CA PRO A 46 -7.47 -3.76 -14.02
C PRO A 46 -7.74 -4.41 -15.40
N PRO A 47 -8.92 -5.03 -15.60
CA PRO A 47 -9.22 -5.80 -16.82
C PRO A 47 -9.13 -4.95 -18.10
N ALA A 48 -9.53 -3.67 -18.04
CA ALA A 48 -9.46 -2.76 -19.20
C ALA A 48 -8.00 -2.49 -19.65
N ARG A 49 -7.05 -2.38 -18.71
CA ARG A 49 -5.64 -2.18 -19.03
C ARG A 49 -4.98 -3.45 -19.54
N ARG A 50 -5.40 -4.62 -19.04
CA ARG A 50 -4.92 -5.91 -19.54
C ARG A 50 -5.24 -6.10 -21.03
N THR A 51 -6.47 -5.78 -21.45
CA THR A 51 -6.85 -5.86 -22.86
C THR A 51 -6.06 -4.89 -23.75
N GLU A 52 -5.69 -3.71 -23.23
CA GLU A 52 -4.84 -2.76 -23.94
C GLU A 52 -3.43 -3.33 -24.14
N ILE A 53 -2.82 -3.89 -23.09
CA ILE A 53 -1.50 -4.50 -23.17
C ILE A 53 -1.50 -5.73 -24.07
N GLU A 54 -2.53 -6.56 -24.03
CA GLU A 54 -2.68 -7.69 -24.96
C GLU A 54 -2.77 -7.22 -26.42
N GLY A 55 -3.49 -6.12 -26.66
CA GLY A 55 -3.52 -5.45 -27.95
C GLY A 55 -2.13 -5.00 -28.41
N LYS A 56 -1.37 -4.33 -27.53
CA LYS A 56 0.01 -3.90 -27.82
C LYS A 56 0.94 -5.09 -28.05
N LEU A 57 0.84 -6.14 -27.24
CA LEU A 57 1.65 -7.34 -27.38
C LEU A 57 1.40 -8.08 -28.70
N SER A 58 0.17 -8.02 -29.23
CA SER A 58 -0.14 -8.59 -30.54
C SER A 58 0.32 -7.71 -31.72
N SER A 59 0.36 -6.39 -31.54
CA SER A 59 0.57 -5.43 -32.63
C SER A 59 2.02 -4.95 -32.75
N ASP A 60 2.72 -4.83 -31.62
CA ASP A 60 4.02 -4.17 -31.53
C ASP A 60 5.15 -5.21 -31.32
N PRO A 61 6.17 -5.27 -32.20
CA PRO A 61 7.32 -6.15 -32.03
C PRO A 61 8.20 -5.79 -30.82
N ALA A 62 8.29 -4.52 -30.41
CA ALA A 62 9.12 -4.12 -29.27
C ALA A 62 8.55 -4.67 -27.95
N TRP A 63 7.22 -4.58 -27.78
CA TRP A 63 6.52 -5.16 -26.63
C TRP A 63 6.72 -6.68 -26.53
N ARG A 64 6.77 -7.37 -27.67
CA ARG A 64 7.02 -8.83 -27.71
C ARG A 64 8.44 -9.19 -27.32
N ALA A 65 9.43 -8.42 -27.78
CA ALA A 65 10.83 -8.65 -27.44
C ALA A 65 11.06 -8.53 -25.93
N VAL A 66 10.55 -7.45 -25.31
CA VAL A 66 10.67 -7.23 -23.86
C VAL A 66 9.90 -8.30 -23.07
N ASP A 67 8.70 -8.68 -23.50
CA ASP A 67 7.92 -9.73 -22.85
C ASP A 67 8.60 -11.11 -22.94
N GLU A 68 9.24 -11.43 -24.05
CA GLU A 68 10.06 -12.64 -24.21
C GLU A 68 11.27 -12.64 -23.29
N GLU A 69 11.99 -11.51 -23.22
CA GLU A 69 13.12 -11.35 -22.31
C GLU A 69 12.70 -11.49 -20.84
N LEU A 70 11.60 -10.84 -20.43
CA LEU A 70 11.08 -10.92 -19.07
C LEU A 70 10.64 -12.36 -18.72
N ARG A 71 9.99 -13.06 -19.66
CA ARG A 71 9.65 -14.48 -19.49
C ARG A 71 10.87 -15.38 -19.41
N ALA A 72 11.96 -15.07 -20.13
CA ALA A 72 13.21 -15.81 -20.07
C ALA A 72 13.96 -15.57 -18.74
N ALA A 73 13.90 -14.35 -18.19
CA ALA A 73 14.53 -14.00 -16.91
C ALA A 73 13.80 -14.61 -15.70
N ARG A 74 12.46 -14.69 -15.74
CA ARG A 74 11.64 -15.21 -14.63
C ARG A 74 12.06 -16.59 -14.10
N PRO A 75 12.27 -17.64 -14.92
CA PRO A 75 12.70 -18.94 -14.41
C PRO A 75 14.06 -18.87 -13.73
N VAL A 76 14.99 -18.04 -14.22
CA VAL A 76 16.32 -17.83 -13.60
C VAL A 76 16.16 -17.25 -12.20
N LEU A 77 15.33 -16.22 -12.05
CA LEU A 77 15.06 -15.59 -10.75
C LEU A 77 14.28 -16.49 -9.80
N THR A 78 13.30 -17.25 -10.29
CA THR A 78 12.59 -18.23 -9.45
C THR A 78 13.44 -19.44 -9.10
N GLY A 79 14.48 -19.71 -9.89
CA GLY A 79 15.46 -20.77 -9.68
C GLY A 79 16.55 -20.41 -8.67
N LEU A 80 16.72 -19.12 -8.33
CA LEU A 80 17.39 -18.73 -7.10
C LEU A 80 16.51 -19.24 -5.95
N GLY A 81 16.80 -20.46 -5.51
CA GLY A 81 16.01 -21.16 -4.49
C GLY A 81 15.75 -20.28 -3.28
N LYS A 82 14.64 -20.53 -2.59
CA LYS A 82 14.36 -19.88 -1.31
C LYS A 82 15.52 -20.13 -0.36
N VAL A 83 16.37 -19.12 -0.18
CA VAL A 83 17.40 -19.14 0.85
C VAL A 83 16.64 -19.04 2.17
N SER A 84 16.65 -20.12 2.95
CA SER A 84 16.06 -20.09 4.28
C SER A 84 16.75 -19.01 5.10
N ALA A 85 15.95 -18.15 5.72
CA ALA A 85 16.50 -17.20 6.68
C ALA A 85 17.23 -17.97 7.80
N PRO A 86 18.36 -17.49 8.30
CA PRO A 86 19.01 -18.05 9.50
C PRO A 86 18.02 -18.07 10.67
N GLU A 87 18.08 -19.10 11.52
CA GLU A 87 17.15 -19.28 12.65
C GLU A 87 17.08 -18.05 13.59
N GLN A 88 18.18 -17.29 13.69
CA GLN A 88 18.30 -16.12 14.54
C GLN A 88 17.90 -14.80 13.87
N PHE A 89 17.54 -14.81 12.57
CA PHE A 89 17.23 -13.59 11.81
C PHE A 89 16.07 -12.80 12.43
N ALA A 90 14.98 -13.49 12.80
CA ALA A 90 13.82 -12.86 13.41
C ALA A 90 14.16 -12.17 14.75
N THR A 91 14.99 -12.83 15.57
CA THR A 91 15.46 -12.31 16.85
C THR A 91 16.31 -11.06 16.66
N HIS A 92 17.28 -11.10 15.74
CA HIS A 92 18.18 -9.97 15.46
C HIS A 92 17.45 -8.76 14.87
N VAL A 93 16.50 -8.98 13.95
CA VAL A 93 15.70 -7.89 13.37
C VAL A 93 14.84 -7.24 14.45
N THR A 94 14.23 -8.04 15.33
CA THR A 94 13.40 -7.54 16.42
C THR A 94 14.24 -6.75 17.45
N GLU A 95 15.40 -7.26 17.82
CA GLU A 95 16.33 -6.56 18.72
C GLU A 95 16.82 -5.24 18.11
N THR A 96 17.18 -5.25 16.82
CA THR A 96 17.62 -4.06 16.08
C THR A 96 16.52 -3.01 15.99
N ILE A 97 15.30 -3.44 15.69
CA ILE A 97 14.13 -2.56 15.64
C ILE A 97 13.85 -1.99 17.04
N HIS A 98 13.89 -2.80 18.10
CA HIS A 98 13.72 -2.29 19.47
C HIS A 98 14.80 -1.28 19.84
N ARG A 99 16.06 -1.54 19.49
CA ARG A 99 17.19 -0.64 19.73
C ARG A 99 17.04 0.69 18.98
N ARG A 100 16.66 0.65 17.70
CA ARG A 100 16.53 1.86 16.86
C ARG A 100 15.24 2.64 17.13
N SER A 101 14.16 1.94 17.48
CA SER A 101 12.86 2.56 17.76
C SER A 101 12.70 3.07 19.19
N ALA A 102 13.67 2.79 20.09
CA ALA A 102 13.62 3.15 21.51
C ALA A 102 12.27 2.77 22.18
N GLY A 103 11.64 1.69 21.71
CA GLY A 103 10.33 1.25 22.17
C GLY A 103 9.14 2.10 21.70
N ARG A 104 9.31 3.23 21.00
CA ARG A 104 8.18 4.12 20.63
C ARG A 104 7.18 3.50 19.65
N PHE A 105 7.61 2.55 18.82
CA PHE A 105 6.73 1.91 17.81
C PHE A 105 6.04 0.63 18.31
N PHE A 106 6.58 -0.03 19.34
CA PHE A 106 6.03 -1.29 19.88
C PHE A 106 5.46 -1.16 21.31
N ALA A 107 5.76 -0.08 22.03
CA ALA A 107 5.24 0.14 23.39
C ALA A 107 3.71 0.35 23.46
N ARG A 108 3.04 0.64 22.34
CA ARG A 108 1.57 0.74 22.33
C ARG A 108 0.88 -0.63 22.40
N ARG A 109 1.58 -1.74 22.20
CA ARG A 109 1.00 -3.10 22.29
C ARG A 109 1.38 -3.87 23.58
N THR A 110 2.40 -3.45 24.31
CA THR A 110 2.84 -4.18 25.53
C THR A 110 2.01 -3.86 26.78
N LEU A 111 1.15 -2.83 26.76
CA LEU A 111 0.15 -2.63 27.81
C LEU A 111 -1.02 -3.63 27.73
N GLY A 112 -1.19 -4.34 26.60
CA GLY A 112 -2.22 -5.37 26.43
C GLY A 112 -1.79 -6.80 26.79
N ASP A 113 -0.49 -7.08 26.85
CA ASP A 113 0.02 -8.45 26.96
C ASP A 113 0.09 -8.98 28.41
N ARG A 114 -0.20 -8.12 29.39
CA ARG A 114 -0.27 -8.49 30.82
C ARG A 114 -1.67 -8.59 31.39
N LEU A 115 -2.69 -8.24 30.62
CA LEU A 115 -4.07 -8.49 31.00
C LEU A 115 -4.53 -9.71 30.22
N PRO A 116 -4.65 -10.90 30.87
CA PRO A 116 -5.21 -12.07 30.22
C PRO A 116 -6.54 -11.65 29.59
N VAL A 117 -6.78 -12.01 28.33
CA VAL A 117 -8.02 -11.64 27.61
C VAL A 117 -9.27 -11.92 28.46
N GLY A 118 -9.22 -12.94 29.31
CA GLY A 118 -10.27 -13.24 30.30
C GLY A 118 -10.62 -12.08 31.24
N TRP A 119 -9.66 -11.31 31.74
CA TRP A 119 -9.94 -10.16 32.62
C TRP A 119 -10.67 -9.03 31.91
N LEU A 120 -10.35 -8.77 30.64
CA LEU A 120 -11.06 -7.77 29.84
C LEU A 120 -12.53 -8.17 29.65
N VAL A 121 -12.78 -9.46 29.40
CA VAL A 121 -14.14 -10.00 29.28
C VAL A 121 -14.90 -9.85 30.60
N VAL A 122 -14.27 -10.16 31.74
CA VAL A 122 -14.88 -9.99 33.07
C VAL A 122 -15.24 -8.52 33.32
N ILE A 123 -14.33 -7.58 33.05
CA ILE A 123 -14.59 -6.14 33.21
C ILE A 123 -15.75 -5.70 32.32
N ALA A 124 -15.79 -6.17 31.07
CA ALA A 124 -16.89 -5.86 30.14
C ALA A 124 -18.25 -6.36 30.68
N PHE A 125 -18.31 -7.58 31.22
CA PHE A 125 -19.53 -8.09 31.84
C PHE A 125 -19.94 -7.32 33.10
N VAL A 126 -18.98 -6.92 33.94
CA VAL A 126 -19.25 -6.10 35.14
C VAL A 126 -19.82 -4.73 34.75
N LEU A 127 -19.22 -4.06 33.76
CA LEU A 127 -19.73 -2.78 33.26
C LEU A 127 -21.11 -2.93 32.64
N LEU A 128 -21.31 -3.94 31.79
CA LEU A 128 -22.60 -4.20 31.14
C LEU A 128 -23.69 -4.53 32.17
N GLY A 129 -23.39 -5.38 33.14
CA GLY A 129 -24.29 -5.71 34.25
C GLY A 129 -24.62 -4.48 35.09
N GLY A 130 -23.62 -3.65 35.41
CA GLY A 130 -23.82 -2.38 36.11
C GLY A 130 -24.74 -1.43 35.34
N LEU A 131 -24.48 -1.20 34.04
CA LEU A 131 -25.33 -0.37 33.18
C LEU A 131 -26.76 -0.92 33.12
N THR A 132 -26.91 -2.23 32.92
CA THR A 132 -28.23 -2.88 32.86
C THR A 132 -28.98 -2.72 34.18
N THR A 133 -28.29 -2.87 35.30
CA THR A 133 -28.87 -2.69 36.64
C THR A 133 -29.31 -1.24 36.85
N ILE A 134 -28.49 -0.27 36.43
CA ILE A 134 -28.85 1.15 36.48
C ILE A 134 -30.07 1.41 35.59
N TRP A 135 -30.09 0.91 34.35
CA TRP A 135 -31.22 1.07 33.44
C TRP A 135 -32.52 0.45 33.96
N CYS A 136 -32.45 -0.75 34.54
CA CYS A 136 -33.61 -1.41 35.13
C CYS A 136 -34.10 -0.72 36.41
N ARG A 137 -33.20 -0.08 37.17
CA ARG A 137 -33.55 0.64 38.41
C ARG A 137 -33.91 2.10 38.16
N SER A 138 -33.47 2.68 37.04
CA SER A 138 -33.87 3.99 36.59
C SER A 138 -35.33 3.93 36.14
N THR A 139 -36.22 4.22 37.08
CA THR A 139 -37.60 4.67 36.85
C THR A 139 -37.61 6.04 36.14
N THR A 140 -36.80 6.22 35.10
CA THR A 140 -37.03 7.22 34.06
C THR A 140 -38.24 6.76 33.28
N GLY A 141 -39.40 7.05 33.86
CA GLY A 141 -40.68 6.97 33.21
C GLY A 141 -40.57 7.67 31.86
N SER A 142 -40.85 6.91 30.80
CA SER A 142 -41.67 7.33 29.68
C SER A 142 -41.88 8.85 29.61
N LEU A 143 -40.92 9.57 29.02
CA LEU A 143 -41.20 10.79 28.27
C LEU A 143 -41.94 10.38 26.99
N ARG A 144 -43.11 9.75 27.13
CA ARG A 144 -44.14 9.86 26.11
C ARG A 144 -44.58 11.31 26.19
N ALA A 145 -43.97 12.16 25.37
CA ALA A 145 -44.63 13.40 25.02
C ALA A 145 -46.03 13.02 24.51
N PRO A 146 -47.10 13.56 25.11
CA PRO A 146 -48.43 13.34 24.58
C PRO A 146 -48.41 13.81 23.13
N MET A 147 -48.91 12.94 22.26
CA MET A 147 -49.15 13.22 20.86
C MET A 147 -50.30 14.23 20.79
N GLY A 148 -49.98 15.50 21.09
CA GLY A 148 -50.88 16.64 21.05
C GLY A 148 -50.82 17.28 19.67
N ASP A 149 -51.91 17.15 18.94
CA ASP A 149 -52.45 18.09 17.96
C ASP A 149 -51.43 18.80 17.05
N GLY A 150 -51.19 18.19 15.88
CA GLY A 150 -50.59 18.93 14.77
C GLY A 150 -51.47 20.13 14.38
N PRO A 151 -50.87 21.27 13.98
CA PRO A 151 -51.64 22.44 13.57
C PRO A 151 -52.51 22.11 12.33
N PRO A 152 -53.71 22.70 12.23
CA PRO A 152 -54.64 22.41 11.13
C PRO A 152 -54.00 22.73 9.78
N ARG A 153 -54.13 21.80 8.84
CA ARG A 153 -53.74 22.00 7.43
C ARG A 153 -54.46 23.23 6.88
N PRO A 154 -53.75 24.21 6.29
CA PRO A 154 -54.40 25.26 5.52
C PRO A 154 -54.98 24.64 4.24
N THR A 155 -56.31 24.61 4.16
CA THR A 155 -57.05 24.42 2.91
C THR A 155 -57.08 25.76 2.18
N THR A 156 -56.17 25.98 1.24
CA THR A 156 -56.31 27.09 0.27
C THR A 156 -55.70 26.68 -1.06
N GLY A 157 -56.44 25.83 -1.76
CA GLY A 157 -56.29 25.61 -3.20
C GLY A 157 -57.43 26.33 -3.90
N GLU A 158 -57.32 27.64 -4.09
CA GLU A 158 -58.16 28.37 -5.03
C GLU A 158 -57.40 29.63 -5.51
N SER A 159 -56.81 29.53 -6.71
CA SER A 159 -56.70 30.63 -7.68
C SER A 159 -55.84 30.17 -8.86
N LEU A 160 -56.51 29.59 -9.86
CA LEU A 160 -55.96 29.39 -11.21
C LEU A 160 -56.66 30.42 -12.10
N ALA A 161 -56.07 31.61 -12.21
CA ALA A 161 -56.42 32.58 -13.23
C ALA A 161 -55.58 32.29 -14.50
N PRO A 162 -56.19 32.26 -15.71
CA PRO A 162 -55.47 32.13 -16.97
C PRO A 162 -54.89 33.49 -17.39
N LYS A 163 -53.64 33.48 -17.87
CA LYS A 163 -52.95 34.66 -18.40
C LYS A 163 -53.09 34.68 -19.93
N PRO A 164 -53.43 35.84 -20.54
CA PRO A 164 -53.54 36.02 -22.00
C PRO A 164 -52.18 36.05 -22.71
#